data_AF-A0A7R9DLX1-F1
#
_entry.id   AF-A0A7R9DLX1-F1
#
_cell.length_a   1.000
_cell.length_b   1.000
_cell.length_c   1.000
_cell.angle_alpha   90.00
_cell.angle_beta   90.00
_cell.angle_gamma   90.00
#
_symmetry.space_group_name_H-M   'P 1'
#
loop_
_entity.id
_entity.type
_entity.pdbx_description
1 polymer ?
#
loop_
_entity_poly.entity_id
_entity_poly.type
_entity_poly.pdbx_seq_one_letter_code
_entity_poly.pdbx_strand_id
1 'polypeptide(L)'
;MTLGSLALIRKPDQLLPYYVMELSEHVPGLPGLFVAGVFSAALSTMSTGLNSMTGVIFEDLIRPMYKGPISESTASLIMKIVVVIIGTCCVGLVFLVDKLGTIVQVSR
;
A
#
# COMPACT_ATOMS: atom_id res chain seq x y z
N MET A 1 -25.29 -17.41 15.81
CA MET A 1 -24.60 -16.26 16.42
C MET A 1 -24.51 -16.50 17.93
N THR A 2 -23.53 -17.28 18.37
CA THR A 2 -23.34 -17.68 19.78
C THR A 2 -22.38 -16.71 20.47
N LEU A 3 -22.67 -16.34 21.73
CA LEU A 3 -21.97 -15.35 22.57
C LEU A 3 -20.42 -15.38 22.54
N GLY A 4 -19.79 -16.48 22.14
CA GLY A 4 -18.33 -16.62 22.03
C GLY A 4 -17.66 -15.84 20.89
N SER A 5 -18.38 -15.49 19.81
CA SER A 5 -17.79 -14.76 18.67
C SER A 5 -17.60 -13.26 18.91
N LEU A 6 -18.39 -12.67 19.82
CA LEU A 6 -18.24 -11.26 20.23
C LEU A 6 -16.94 -10.99 21.00
N ALA A 7 -16.33 -12.02 21.60
CA ALA A 7 -15.08 -11.88 22.37
C ALA A 7 -13.81 -11.76 21.49
N LEU A 8 -13.90 -12.08 20.18
CA LEU A 8 -12.76 -12.02 19.25
C LEU A 8 -12.57 -10.64 18.61
N ILE A 9 -13.60 -9.80 18.58
CA ILE A 9 -13.56 -8.47 17.96
C ILE A 9 -13.25 -7.43 19.04
N ARG A 10 -11.96 -7.14 19.27
CA ARG A 10 -11.51 -6.09 20.20
C ARG A 10 -11.53 -4.70 19.58
N LYS A 11 -11.61 -4.59 18.25
CA LYS A 11 -11.61 -3.33 17.53
C LYS A 11 -12.56 -3.36 16.32
N PRO A 12 -13.20 -2.22 15.97
CA PRO A 12 -14.19 -2.16 14.90
C PRO A 12 -13.65 -2.55 13.50
N ASP A 13 -12.34 -2.38 13.25
CA ASP A 13 -11.67 -2.76 11.99
C ASP A 13 -11.60 -4.26 11.73
N GLN A 14 -11.81 -5.10 12.76
CA GLN A 14 -11.74 -6.56 12.64
C GLN A 14 -13.08 -7.22 12.30
N LEU A 15 -14.18 -6.46 12.38
CA LEU A 15 -15.54 -6.98 12.18
C LEU A 15 -15.74 -7.56 10.77
N LEU A 16 -15.28 -6.82 9.75
CA LEU A 16 -15.53 -7.13 8.36
C LEU A 16 -14.70 -8.34 7.86
N PRO A 17 -13.40 -8.45 8.19
CA PRO A 17 -12.63 -9.69 7.96
C PRO A 17 -13.23 -10.91 8.68
N TYR A 18 -13.70 -10.74 9.91
CA TYR A 18 -14.30 -11.83 10.68
C TYR A 18 -15.60 -12.33 10.05
N TYR A 19 -16.46 -11.42 9.61
CA TYR A 19 -17.70 -11.76 8.89
C TYR A 19 -17.44 -12.52 7.58
N VAL A 20 -16.41 -12.14 6.83
CA VAL A 20 -16.02 -12.85 5.59
C VAL A 20 -15.54 -14.27 5.90
N MET A 21 -14.84 -14.47 7.03
CA MET A 21 -14.43 -15.81 7.46
C MET A 21 -15.63 -16.68 7.87
N GLU A 22 -16.65 -16.13 8.56
CA GLU A 22 -17.87 -16.89 8.86
C GLU A 22 -18.65 -17.29 7.59
N LEU A 23 -18.74 -16.39 6.59
CA LEU A 23 -19.39 -16.71 5.31
C LEU A 23 -18.64 -17.78 4.51
N SER A 24 -17.35 -17.97 4.76
CA SER A 24 -16.53 -18.96 4.06
C SER A 24 -16.92 -20.41 4.35
N GLU A 25 -17.59 -20.67 5.47
CA GLU A 25 -18.17 -21.98 5.80
C GLU A 25 -19.25 -22.39 4.78
N HIS A 26 -19.91 -21.40 4.17
CA HIS A 26 -21.02 -21.60 3.22
C HIS A 26 -20.56 -21.40 1.76
N VAL A 27 -19.53 -20.59 1.51
CA VAL A 27 -19.01 -20.30 0.17
C VAL A 27 -17.48 -20.43 0.15
N PRO A 28 -16.93 -21.59 -0.24
CA PRO A 28 -15.49 -21.77 -0.34
C PRO A 28 -14.90 -20.82 -1.39
N GLY A 29 -13.77 -20.16 -1.07
CA GLY A 29 -13.09 -19.20 -1.95
C GLY A 29 -13.46 -17.74 -1.72
N LEU A 30 -14.53 -17.46 -0.97
CA LEU A 30 -14.94 -16.08 -0.64
C LEU A 30 -13.86 -15.27 0.10
N PRO A 31 -13.11 -15.82 1.09
CA PRO A 31 -12.01 -15.10 1.71
C PRO A 31 -10.91 -14.72 0.72
N GLY A 32 -10.59 -15.62 -0.22
CA GLY A 32 -9.60 -15.35 -1.26
C GLY A 32 -10.03 -14.21 -2.18
N LEU A 33 -11.31 -14.19 -2.59
CA LEU A 33 -11.88 -13.13 -3.40
C LEU A 33 -11.88 -11.78 -2.66
N PHE A 34 -12.24 -11.79 -1.38
CA PHE A 34 -12.22 -10.59 -0.53
C PHE A 34 -10.81 -10.00 -0.42
N VAL A 35 -9.83 -10.83 -0.06
CA VAL A 35 -8.43 -10.42 0.05
C VAL A 35 -7.91 -9.89 -1.28
N ALA A 36 -8.19 -10.58 -2.40
CA ALA A 36 -7.82 -10.13 -3.74
C ALA A 36 -8.41 -8.76 -4.10
N GLY A 37 -9.69 -8.53 -3.77
CA GLY A 37 -10.35 -7.25 -4.00
C GLY A 37 -9.74 -6.09 -3.19
N VAL A 38 -9.48 -6.32 -1.91
CA VAL A 38 -8.85 -5.32 -1.02
C VAL A 38 -7.45 -4.97 -1.51
N PHE A 39 -6.62 -5.98 -1.81
CA PHE A 39 -5.28 -5.73 -2.34
C PHE A 39 -5.32 -5.05 -3.71
N SER A 40 -6.23 -5.45 -4.60
CA SER A 40 -6.38 -4.80 -5.91
C SER A 40 -6.76 -3.32 -5.77
N ALA A 41 -7.70 -3.00 -4.87
CA ALA A 41 -8.11 -1.62 -4.61
C ALA A 41 -6.93 -0.79 -4.05
N ALA A 42 -6.19 -1.34 -3.08
CA ALA A 42 -5.02 -0.69 -2.50
C ALA A 42 -3.88 -0.50 -3.51
N LEU A 43 -3.60 -1.50 -4.35
CA LEU A 43 -2.54 -1.43 -5.36
C LEU A 43 -2.90 -0.46 -6.50
N SER A 44 -4.18 -0.31 -6.85
CA SER A 44 -4.64 0.64 -7.87
C SER A 44 -4.40 2.10 -7.44
N THR A 45 -4.78 2.44 -6.22
CA THR A 45 -4.54 3.79 -5.66
C THR A 45 -3.05 4.05 -5.47
N MET A 46 -2.29 3.05 -4.98
CA MET A 46 -0.85 3.14 -4.82
C MET A 46 -0.15 3.35 -6.17
N SER A 47 -0.52 2.60 -7.22
CA SER A 47 0.03 2.74 -8.56
C SER A 47 -0.22 4.14 -9.13
N THR A 48 -1.44 4.65 -8.99
CA THR A 48 -1.78 6.01 -9.42
C THR A 48 -0.93 7.05 -8.67
N GLY A 49 -0.85 6.93 -7.34
CA GLY A 49 -0.07 7.86 -6.51
C GLY A 49 1.43 7.86 -6.83
N LEU A 50 2.03 6.67 -6.95
CA LEU A 50 3.46 6.52 -7.25
C LEU A 50 3.80 7.00 -8.67
N ASN A 51 2.96 6.71 -9.66
CA ASN A 51 3.15 7.19 -11.03
C ASN A 51 3.02 8.72 -11.11
N SER A 52 2.02 9.32 -10.45
CA SER A 52 1.89 10.78 -10.39
C SER A 52 3.07 11.44 -9.70
N MET A 53 3.52 10.91 -8.56
CA MET A 53 4.69 11.45 -7.84
C MET A 53 5.98 11.35 -8.67
N THR A 54 6.15 10.23 -9.37
CA THR A 54 7.27 10.03 -10.30
C THR A 54 7.22 11.04 -11.45
N GLY A 55 6.04 11.29 -12.01
CA GLY A 55 5.85 12.29 -13.06
C GLY A 55 6.17 13.71 -12.58
N VAL A 56 5.73 14.07 -11.38
CA VAL A 56 6.05 15.36 -10.73
C VAL A 56 7.57 15.49 -10.54
N ILE A 57 8.23 14.48 -10.00
CA ILE A 57 9.70 14.51 -9.82
C ILE A 57 10.42 14.61 -11.17
N PHE A 58 9.91 13.92 -12.19
CA PHE A 58 10.50 13.98 -13.52
C PHE A 58 10.37 15.38 -14.14
N GLU A 59 9.17 15.98 -14.14
CA GLU A 59 8.94 17.30 -14.72
C GLU A 59 9.56 18.44 -13.91
N ASP A 60 9.57 18.35 -12.57
CA ASP A 60 10.00 19.46 -11.70
C ASP A 60 11.49 19.42 -11.34
N LEU A 61 12.10 18.23 -11.20
CA LEU A 61 13.52 18.10 -10.83
C LEU A 61 14.40 17.69 -12.01
N ILE A 62 13.98 16.68 -12.77
CA ILE A 62 14.86 16.05 -13.78
C ILE A 62 14.87 16.86 -15.06
N ARG A 63 13.70 17.25 -15.56
CA ARG A 63 13.55 17.98 -16.81
C ARG A 63 14.25 19.35 -16.81
N PRO A 64 14.22 20.16 -15.74
CA PRO A 64 14.92 21.44 -15.71
C PRO A 64 16.45 21.30 -15.64
N MET A 65 16.96 20.18 -15.11
CA MET A 65 18.40 19.90 -15.09
C MET A 65 18.95 19.41 -16.42
N TYR A 66 18.09 18.93 -17.34
CA TYR A 66 18.50 18.40 -18.63
C TYR A 66 18.46 19.49 -19.71
N LYS A 67 19.60 19.85 -20.29
CA LYS A 67 19.73 20.93 -21.29
C LYS A 67 19.40 20.52 -22.73
N GLY A 68 18.76 19.37 -22.96
CA GLY A 68 18.49 18.83 -24.30
C GLY A 68 17.25 17.94 -24.37
N PRO A 69 16.84 17.50 -25.58
CA PRO A 69 15.69 16.63 -25.74
C PRO A 69 15.94 15.27 -25.11
N ILE A 70 15.05 14.85 -24.22
CA ILE A 70 15.07 13.53 -23.61
C ILE A 70 14.29 12.58 -24.52
N SER A 71 14.91 11.48 -24.95
CA SER A 71 14.22 10.41 -25.68
C SER A 71 13.16 9.78 -24.78
N GLU A 72 11.98 9.45 -25.32
CA GLU A 72 10.89 8.82 -24.56
C GLU A 72 11.31 7.52 -23.88
N SER A 73 12.19 6.73 -24.52
CA SER A 73 12.72 5.49 -23.93
C SER A 73 13.54 5.76 -22.68
N THR A 74 14.37 6.82 -22.71
CA THR A 74 15.20 7.25 -21.58
C THR A 74 14.33 7.85 -20.48
N ALA A 75 13.34 8.68 -20.82
CA ALA A 75 12.38 9.22 -19.86
C ALA A 75 11.62 8.09 -19.13
N SER A 76 11.16 7.08 -19.87
CA SER A 76 10.48 5.92 -19.29
C SER A 76 11.40 5.12 -18.36
N LEU A 77 12.67 4.91 -18.73
CA LEU A 77 13.64 4.24 -17.87
C LEU A 77 13.88 5.03 -16.58
N ILE A 78 14.06 6.35 -16.68
CA ILE A 78 14.27 7.22 -15.52
C ILE A 78 13.05 7.18 -14.60
N MET A 79 11.83 7.31 -15.14
CA MET A 79 10.61 7.20 -14.35
C MET A 79 10.49 5.85 -13.65
N LYS A 80 10.81 4.74 -14.33
CA LYS A 80 10.83 3.40 -13.71
C LYS A 80 11.85 3.30 -12.57
N ILE A 81 13.01 3.94 -12.67
CA ILE A 81 14.01 3.96 -11.59
C ILE A 81 13.48 4.78 -10.39
N VAL A 82 12.93 5.96 -10.66
CA VAL A 82 12.37 6.86 -9.63
C VAL A 82 11.24 6.17 -8.87
N VAL A 83 10.32 5.48 -9.57
CA VAL A 83 9.19 4.79 -8.91
C VAL A 83 9.66 3.67 -8.00
N VAL A 84 10.71 2.92 -8.38
CA VAL A 84 11.31 1.86 -7.56
C VAL A 84 11.96 2.45 -6.30
N ILE A 85 12.68 3.57 -6.43
CA ILE A 85 13.32 4.23 -5.28
C ILE A 85 12.26 4.73 -4.30
N ILE A 86 11.25 5.46 -4.78
CA ILE A 86 10.17 6.00 -3.92
C ILE A 86 9.40 4.85 -3.25
N GLY A 87 9.01 3.83 -4.02
CA GLY A 87 8.33 2.65 -3.47
C GLY A 87 9.15 1.96 -2.39
N THR A 88 10.46 1.79 -2.60
CA THR A 88 11.37 1.22 -1.60
C THR A 88 11.46 2.08 -0.35
N CYS A 89 11.58 3.41 -0.50
CA CYS A 89 11.57 4.36 0.61
C CYS A 89 10.25 4.30 1.40
N CYS A 90 9.09 4.25 0.73
CA CYS A 90 7.79 4.11 1.36
C CYS A 90 7.71 2.84 2.23
N VAL A 91 8.15 1.69 1.70
CA VAL A 91 8.19 0.44 2.46
C VAL A 91 9.15 0.54 3.65
N GLY A 92 10.32 1.14 3.46
CA GLY A 92 11.29 1.37 4.55
C GLY A 92 10.72 2.24 5.68
N LEU A 93 9.97 3.29 5.35
CA LEU A 93 9.31 4.16 6.32
C LEU A 93 8.25 3.41 7.14
N VAL A 94 7.52 2.45 6.55
CA VAL A 94 6.56 1.62 7.29
C VAL A 94 7.25 0.86 8.42
N PHE A 95 8.41 0.26 8.15
CA PHE A 95 9.20 -0.42 9.19
C PHE A 95 9.72 0.53 10.27
N LEU A 96 10.11 1.75 9.88
CA LEU A 96 10.56 2.76 10.84
C LEU A 96 9.43 3.17 11.79
N VAL A 97 8.23 3.42 11.25
CA VAL A 97 7.05 3.81 12.04
C VAL A 97 6.62 2.69 13.00
N ASP A 98 6.70 1.43 12.58
CA ASP A 98 6.42 0.27 13.44
C ASP A 98 7.34 0.24 14.67
N LYS A 99 8.64 0.55 14.47
CA LYS A 99 9.60 0.69 15.57
C LYS A 99 9.31 1.89 16.46
N LEU A 100 8.93 3.04 15.90
CA LEU A 100 8.57 4.23 16.67
C LEU A 100 7.34 4.01 17.54
N GLY A 101 6.30 3.34 17.03
CA GLY A 101 5.11 2.98 17.82
C GLY A 101 5.46 2.08 19.00
N THR A 102 6.37 1.12 18.78
CA THR A 102 6.88 0.24 19.84
C THR A 102 7.65 1.04 20.90
N ILE A 103 8.54 1.95 20.50
CA ILE A 103 9.31 2.79 21.43
C ILE A 103 8.39 3.70 22.27
N VAL A 104 7.37 4.29 21.64
CA VAL A 104 6.40 5.15 22.34
C VAL A 104 5.51 4.36 23.30
N GLN A 105 5.21 3.08 23.01
CA GLN A 105 4.51 2.19 23.94
C GLN A 105 5.39 1.72 25.10
N VAL A 106 6.68 1.47 24.86
CA VAL A 106 7.65 1.04 25.89
C VAL A 106 8.03 2.19 26.86
N SER A 107 7.86 3.44 26.43
CA SER A 107 8.11 4.62 27.26
C SER A 107 6.94 5.01 28.19
N ARG A 108 5.87 4.20 28.24
CA ARG A 108 4.78 4.26 29.24
C ARG A 108 4.83 3.04 30.14
#